data_AF-A0A9W6TJW7-F1
#
_entry.id   AF-A0A9W6TJW7-F1
#
_cell.length_a   1.000
_cell.length_b   1.000
_cell.length_c   1.000
_cell.angle_alpha   90.00
_cell.angle_beta   90.00
_cell.angle_gamma   90.00
#
_symmetry.space_group_name_H-M   'P 1'
#
loop_
_entity.id
_entity.type
_entity.pdbx_description
1 polymer ?
#
loop_
_entity_poly.entity_id
_entity_poly.type
_entity_poly.pdbx_seq_one_letter_code
_entity_poly.pdbx_strand_id
1 'polypeptide(L)'
;MEAELKQDGAFPFWQDEFYTAKTTFSSPTLFTYHRGVGPYFGLSQFATHLNGFVRDKETGTVTHVWIAMRSASKKRWPLMHDTIVGGGLPAGISALDNIVKEAEEEAGLKPSWTRSHFVAVGSISYVSKHPYGLANDTMFIFDVELPSDIVPVNQDGEVESFDLLPVQDVLARLWSEPERFKPDVCLLLLDFFVRHGVLTADNFADYEELQRALRSTENPYEAANQS
;
A
#
# COMPACT_ATOMS: atom_id res chain seq x y z
N MET A 1 21.74 20.36 14.90
CA MET A 1 20.35 19.92 15.18
C MET A 1 20.00 18.59 14.52
N GLU A 2 19.87 18.47 13.19
CA GLU A 2 19.48 17.18 12.57
C GLU A 2 20.51 16.05 12.79
N ALA A 3 21.79 16.33 12.52
CA ALA A 3 22.88 15.38 12.75
C ALA A 3 22.98 14.94 14.23
N GLU A 4 22.69 15.84 15.17
CA GLU A 4 22.65 15.55 16.60
C GLU A 4 21.47 14.63 16.93
N LEU A 5 20.26 14.92 16.46
CA LEU A 5 19.09 14.06 16.65
C LEU A 5 19.29 12.64 16.08
N LYS A 6 19.98 12.54 14.93
CA LYS A 6 20.35 11.25 14.33
C LYS A 6 21.41 10.53 15.16
N GLN A 7 22.45 11.23 15.60
CA GLN A 7 23.52 10.68 16.44
C GLN A 7 22.99 10.20 17.80
N ASP A 8 22.05 10.94 18.39
CA ASP A 8 21.43 10.63 19.67
C ASP A 8 20.37 9.52 19.57
N GLY A 9 20.07 9.05 18.36
CA GLY A 9 19.08 7.99 18.14
C GLY A 9 17.64 8.42 18.49
N ALA A 10 17.34 9.71 18.40
CA ALA A 10 16.04 10.28 18.77
C ALA A 10 14.86 9.63 18.02
N PHE A 11 15.11 9.09 16.82
CA PHE A 11 14.13 8.37 16.02
C PHE A 11 14.70 7.03 15.53
N PRO A 12 14.42 5.90 16.19
CA PRO A 12 14.97 4.58 15.84
C PRO A 12 14.64 4.08 14.42
N PHE A 13 13.60 4.64 13.78
CA PHE A 13 13.21 4.28 12.40
C PHE A 13 13.69 5.29 11.35
N TRP A 14 14.70 6.11 11.67
CA TRP A 14 15.29 7.08 10.74
C TRP A 14 15.62 6.44 9.39
N GLN A 15 15.20 7.13 8.33
CA GLN A 15 15.45 6.76 6.94
C GLN A 15 15.85 8.04 6.20
N ASP A 16 16.94 7.98 5.44
CA ASP A 16 17.46 9.09 4.65
C ASP A 16 16.64 9.28 3.36
N GLU A 17 15.33 9.39 3.53
CA GLU A 17 14.32 9.57 2.49
C GLU A 17 13.35 10.66 2.94
N PHE A 18 13.24 11.74 2.17
CA PHE A 18 12.40 12.89 2.53
C PHE A 18 10.96 12.70 2.08
N TYR A 19 10.02 12.94 2.98
CA TYR A 19 8.58 13.02 2.73
C TYR A 19 8.10 14.48 2.86
N THR A 20 6.92 14.77 2.32
CA THR A 20 6.32 16.11 2.39
C THR A 20 5.28 16.20 3.49
N ALA A 21 5.38 17.22 4.36
CA ALA A 21 4.32 17.57 5.30
C ALA A 21 3.25 18.41 4.57
N LYS A 22 2.03 17.89 4.52
CA LYS A 22 0.88 18.49 3.85
C LYS A 22 -0.41 18.23 4.62
N THR A 23 -1.40 19.10 4.48
CA THR A 23 -2.76 18.92 5.05
C THR A 23 -3.63 18.02 4.18
N THR A 24 -3.49 18.10 2.86
CA THR A 24 -4.06 17.17 1.87
C THR A 24 -3.04 16.93 0.77
N PHE A 25 -3.21 15.90 -0.06
CA PHE A 25 -2.24 15.60 -1.12
C PHE A 25 -2.01 16.77 -2.09
N SER A 26 -3.08 17.50 -2.43
CA SER A 26 -3.07 18.66 -3.33
C SER A 26 -2.58 19.95 -2.67
N SER A 27 -2.45 19.98 -1.34
CA SER A 27 -1.98 21.16 -0.63
C SER A 27 -0.49 21.42 -0.88
N PRO A 28 -0.04 22.69 -0.81
CA PRO A 28 1.38 23.01 -0.86
C PRO A 28 2.17 22.26 0.23
N THR A 29 3.39 21.86 -0.11
CA THR A 29 4.33 21.31 0.89
C THR A 29 4.71 22.41 1.88
N LEU A 30 4.45 22.18 3.16
CA LEU A 30 4.82 23.12 4.23
C LEU A 30 6.31 23.00 4.59
N PHE A 31 6.80 21.76 4.70
CA PHE A 31 8.20 21.41 4.90
C PHE A 31 8.43 19.94 4.52
N THR A 32 9.69 19.53 4.43
CA THR A 32 10.10 18.13 4.24
C THR A 32 10.65 17.55 5.54
N TYR A 33 10.49 16.24 5.72
CA TYR A 33 10.98 15.52 6.90
C TYR A 33 11.45 14.12 6.53
N HIS A 34 12.33 13.53 7.32
CA HIS A 34 12.74 12.14 7.13
C HIS A 34 11.58 11.20 7.39
N ARG A 35 11.30 10.26 6.47
CA ARG A 35 10.15 9.33 6.51
C ARG A 35 9.88 8.74 7.90
N GLY A 36 10.93 8.30 8.60
CA GLY A 36 10.85 7.68 9.93
C GLY A 36 10.37 8.60 11.06
N VAL A 37 10.38 9.92 10.83
CA VAL A 37 9.99 10.96 11.80
C VAL A 37 8.49 11.23 11.76
N GLY A 38 7.83 11.02 10.62
CA GLY A 38 6.42 11.33 10.40
C GLY A 38 5.49 10.87 11.53
N PRO A 39 5.58 9.59 11.95
CA PRO A 39 4.67 9.07 12.96
C PRO A 39 4.76 9.74 14.34
N TYR A 40 5.90 10.33 14.70
CA TYR A 40 6.07 11.00 16.01
C TYR A 40 5.22 12.26 16.14
N PHE A 41 4.87 12.85 15.00
CA PHE A 41 4.11 14.09 14.91
C PHE A 41 2.75 13.89 14.23
N GLY A 42 2.37 12.65 13.91
CA GLY A 42 1.13 12.32 13.20
C GLY A 42 1.01 12.98 11.82
N LEU A 43 2.15 13.23 11.16
CA LEU A 43 2.18 13.86 9.85
C LEU A 43 1.56 12.94 8.81
N SER A 44 0.76 13.49 7.91
CA SER A 44 0.23 12.74 6.78
C SER A 44 1.38 12.15 5.95
N GLN A 45 1.35 10.84 5.73
CA GLN A 45 2.24 10.12 4.83
C GLN A 45 1.44 9.58 3.65
N PHE A 46 2.07 9.54 2.49
CA PHE A 46 1.46 9.01 1.28
C PHE A 46 2.23 7.77 0.85
N ALA A 47 1.53 6.83 0.22
CA ALA A 47 2.09 5.63 -0.36
C ALA A 47 1.39 5.30 -1.67
N THR A 48 2.00 4.45 -2.46
CA THR A 48 1.46 3.94 -3.72
C THR A 48 1.52 2.42 -3.71
N HIS A 49 0.41 1.79 -4.07
CA HIS A 49 0.27 0.34 -4.13
C HIS A 49 -0.28 -0.08 -5.49
N LEU A 50 0.18 -1.23 -5.98
CA LEU A 50 -0.25 -1.82 -7.24
C LEU A 50 -0.90 -3.17 -6.97
N ASN A 51 -2.11 -3.40 -7.45
CA ASN A 51 -2.69 -4.74 -7.53
C ASN A 51 -2.40 -5.32 -8.91
N GLY A 52 -1.72 -6.47 -8.95
CA GLY A 52 -1.47 -7.24 -10.16
C GLY A 52 -2.43 -8.41 -10.23
N PHE A 53 -3.12 -8.60 -11.34
CA PHE A 53 -4.11 -9.67 -11.46
C PHE A 53 -4.20 -10.24 -12.87
N VAL A 54 -4.90 -11.36 -13.01
CA VAL A 54 -5.19 -12.03 -14.29
C VAL A 54 -6.69 -12.25 -14.42
N ARG A 55 -7.22 -12.04 -15.62
CA ARG A 55 -8.62 -12.32 -15.95
C ARG A 55 -8.77 -13.60 -16.75
N ASP A 56 -9.94 -14.22 -16.58
CA ASP A 56 -10.45 -15.16 -17.56
C ASP A 56 -10.84 -14.42 -18.85
N LYS A 57 -10.35 -14.90 -20.01
CA LYS A 57 -10.50 -14.20 -21.30
C LYS A 57 -11.92 -14.22 -21.84
N GLU A 58 -12.74 -15.19 -21.43
CA GLU A 58 -14.10 -15.35 -21.95
C GLU A 58 -15.10 -14.55 -21.11
N THR A 59 -14.97 -14.62 -19.79
CA THR A 59 -15.90 -14.00 -18.84
C THR A 59 -15.45 -12.60 -18.39
N GLY A 60 -14.17 -12.25 -18.56
CA GLY A 60 -13.58 -11.01 -18.06
C GLY A 60 -13.46 -10.95 -16.53
N THR A 61 -13.76 -12.04 -15.83
CA THR A 61 -13.70 -12.11 -14.37
C THR A 61 -12.26 -12.23 -13.89
N VAL A 62 -11.93 -11.58 -12.77
CA VAL A 62 -10.61 -11.76 -12.15
C VAL A 62 -10.54 -13.18 -11.57
N THR A 63 -9.53 -13.95 -11.98
CA THR A 63 -9.35 -15.33 -11.52
C THR A 63 -8.21 -15.46 -10.52
N HIS A 64 -7.14 -14.67 -10.70
CA HIS A 64 -5.94 -14.74 -9.88
C HIS A 64 -5.41 -13.36 -9.55
N VAL A 65 -4.72 -13.25 -8.41
CA VAL A 65 -4.05 -12.05 -7.93
C VAL A 65 -2.60 -12.40 -7.62
N TRP A 66 -1.67 -11.55 -8.04
CA TRP A 66 -0.28 -11.61 -7.65
C TRP A 66 -0.10 -11.05 -6.25
N ILE A 67 0.47 -11.87 -5.36
CA ILE A 67 0.83 -11.52 -4.00
C ILE A 67 2.34 -11.58 -3.86
N ALA A 68 2.94 -10.52 -3.36
CA ALA A 68 4.36 -10.50 -3.01
C ALA A 68 4.55 -11.03 -1.59
N MET A 69 5.70 -11.64 -1.31
CA MET A 69 6.18 -11.89 0.04
C MET A 69 7.33 -10.96 0.33
N ARG A 70 7.26 -10.20 1.41
CA ARG A 70 8.29 -9.22 1.77
C ARG A 70 9.60 -9.92 2.14
N SER A 71 10.73 -9.36 1.71
CA SER A 71 12.07 -9.86 2.07
C SER A 71 12.23 -10.02 3.58
N ALA A 72 12.93 -11.08 4.00
CA ALA A 72 13.29 -11.29 5.41
C ALA A 72 14.12 -10.13 6.00
N SER A 73 14.79 -9.34 5.14
CA SER A 73 15.63 -8.21 5.52
C SER A 73 14.86 -6.91 5.80
N LYS A 74 13.56 -6.84 5.47
CA LYS A 74 12.75 -5.64 5.70
C LYS A 74 12.67 -5.33 7.20
N LYS A 75 12.99 -4.09 7.57
CA LYS A 75 12.93 -3.59 8.96
C LYS A 75 11.55 -3.72 9.60
N ARG A 76 10.49 -3.62 8.79
CA ARG A 76 9.10 -3.74 9.22
C ARG A 76 8.41 -4.81 8.39
N TRP A 77 7.66 -5.67 9.08
CA TRP A 77 6.83 -6.72 8.48
C TRP A 77 7.63 -7.67 7.56
N PRO A 78 8.77 -8.23 8.01
CA PRO A 78 9.51 -9.20 7.20
C PRO A 78 8.66 -10.44 6.95
N LEU A 79 8.77 -11.05 5.76
CA LEU A 79 8.08 -12.27 5.36
C LEU A 79 6.54 -12.20 5.34
N MET A 80 5.95 -11.02 5.52
CA MET A 80 4.50 -10.85 5.40
C MET A 80 4.08 -10.70 3.93
N HIS A 81 2.85 -11.08 3.62
CA HIS A 81 2.25 -10.88 2.30
C HIS A 81 1.97 -9.40 2.03
N ASP A 82 2.21 -8.99 0.79
CA ASP A 82 2.05 -7.63 0.29
C ASP A 82 1.34 -7.60 -1.06
N THR A 83 0.93 -6.41 -1.50
CA THR A 83 0.57 -6.18 -2.91
C THR A 83 1.76 -6.49 -3.82
N ILE A 84 1.54 -6.73 -5.13
CA ILE A 84 2.65 -7.04 -6.06
C ILE A 84 3.74 -5.96 -6.05
N VAL A 85 3.40 -4.69 -5.83
CA VAL A 85 4.36 -3.58 -5.65
C VAL A 85 3.78 -2.60 -4.64
N GLY A 86 4.60 -2.13 -3.70
CA GLY A 86 4.15 -1.24 -2.64
C GLY A 86 5.27 -0.37 -2.05
N GLY A 87 5.24 0.93 -2.36
CA GLY A 87 6.23 1.89 -1.90
C GLY A 87 5.58 3.07 -1.20
N GLY A 88 6.25 3.62 -0.18
CA GLY A 88 5.84 4.93 0.32
C GLY A 88 6.23 6.04 -0.67
N LEU A 89 5.67 7.24 -0.56
CA LEU A 89 5.79 8.30 -1.57
C LEU A 89 6.76 9.41 -1.12
N PRO A 90 7.98 9.48 -1.69
CA PRO A 90 8.96 10.51 -1.38
C PRO A 90 8.57 11.91 -1.86
N ALA A 91 9.29 12.91 -1.37
CA ALA A 91 9.15 14.28 -1.81
C ALA A 91 9.64 14.46 -3.26
N GLY A 92 8.90 15.23 -4.05
CA GLY A 92 9.31 15.63 -5.40
C GLY A 92 8.98 14.62 -6.51
N ILE A 93 8.28 13.52 -6.21
CA ILE A 93 7.84 12.55 -7.21
C ILE A 93 6.30 12.45 -7.24
N SER A 94 5.73 12.21 -8.43
CA SER A 94 4.29 11.98 -8.57
C SER A 94 3.92 10.56 -8.14
N ALA A 95 2.66 10.32 -7.78
CA ALA A 95 2.21 8.97 -7.41
C ALA A 95 2.42 7.95 -8.55
N LEU A 96 2.16 8.34 -9.79
CA LEU A 96 2.38 7.48 -10.95
C LEU A 96 3.87 7.20 -11.18
N ASP A 97 4.72 8.23 -11.11
CA ASP A 97 6.17 8.04 -11.30
C ASP A 97 6.76 7.17 -10.18
N ASN A 98 6.26 7.32 -8.95
CA ASN A 98 6.68 6.50 -7.83
C ASN A 98 6.33 5.04 -8.05
N ILE A 99 5.06 4.71 -8.32
CA ILE A 99 4.67 3.30 -8.50
C ILE A 99 5.34 2.68 -9.73
N VAL A 100 5.66 3.45 -10.77
CA VAL A 100 6.41 2.98 -11.93
C VAL A 100 7.87 2.66 -11.57
N LYS A 101 8.51 3.51 -10.74
CA LYS A 101 9.85 3.25 -10.19
C LYS A 101 9.84 1.98 -9.34
N GLU A 102 8.97 1.93 -8.34
CA GLU A 102 8.85 0.80 -7.41
C GLU A 102 8.55 -0.50 -8.17
N ALA A 103 7.74 -0.45 -9.23
CA ALA A 103 7.43 -1.64 -10.02
C ALA A 103 8.63 -2.18 -10.81
N GLU A 104 9.56 -1.31 -11.21
CA GLU A 104 10.83 -1.76 -11.80
C GLU A 104 11.75 -2.36 -10.74
N GLU A 105 11.87 -1.73 -9.58
CA GLU A 105 12.78 -2.12 -8.50
C GLU A 105 12.33 -3.42 -7.80
N GLU A 106 11.06 -3.48 -7.38
CA GLU A 106 10.54 -4.61 -6.59
C GLU A 106 10.12 -5.79 -7.47
N ALA A 107 9.64 -5.54 -8.70
CA ALA A 107 8.97 -6.55 -9.54
C ALA A 107 9.54 -6.67 -10.96
N GLY A 108 10.56 -5.88 -11.34
CA GLY A 108 11.18 -5.95 -12.65
C GLY A 108 10.28 -5.49 -13.81
N LEU A 109 9.16 -4.83 -13.52
CA LEU A 109 8.20 -4.37 -14.52
C LEU A 109 8.70 -3.08 -15.19
N LYS A 110 8.99 -3.14 -16.48
CA LYS A 110 9.69 -2.05 -17.16
C LYS A 110 8.85 -0.78 -17.34
N PRO A 111 9.41 0.43 -17.08
CA PRO A 111 8.70 1.70 -17.23
C PRO A 111 8.06 1.94 -18.60
N SER A 112 8.68 1.42 -19.66
CA SER A 112 8.17 1.51 -21.04
C SER A 112 6.83 0.79 -21.23
N TRP A 113 6.54 -0.21 -20.40
CA TRP A 113 5.28 -0.95 -20.41
C TRP A 113 4.34 -0.45 -19.32
N THR A 114 4.81 -0.28 -18.08
CA THR A 114 3.94 0.03 -16.93
C THR A 114 3.17 1.34 -17.07
N ARG A 115 3.78 2.41 -17.58
CA ARG A 115 3.16 3.75 -17.66
C ARG A 115 1.83 3.79 -18.41
N SER A 116 1.66 2.96 -19.45
CA SER A 116 0.42 2.92 -20.23
C SER A 116 -0.58 1.86 -19.77
N HIS A 117 -0.20 1.01 -18.81
CA HIS A 117 -1.01 -0.12 -18.36
C HIS A 117 -1.53 0.04 -16.93
N PHE A 118 -0.90 0.88 -16.12
CA PHE A 118 -1.35 1.13 -14.75
C PHE A 118 -2.56 2.04 -14.75
N VAL A 119 -3.63 1.59 -14.07
CA VAL A 119 -4.87 2.35 -13.93
C VAL A 119 -4.99 2.81 -12.49
N ALA A 120 -5.09 4.12 -12.25
CA ALA A 120 -5.42 4.64 -10.93
C ALA A 120 -6.88 4.32 -10.59
N VAL A 121 -7.13 3.66 -9.47
CA VAL A 121 -8.44 3.10 -9.10
C VAL A 121 -9.00 3.63 -7.78
N GLY A 122 -8.25 4.51 -7.10
CA GLY A 122 -8.72 5.21 -5.91
C GLY A 122 -7.64 5.39 -4.86
N SER A 123 -8.08 5.61 -3.64
CA SER A 123 -7.21 5.70 -2.47
C SER A 123 -7.91 5.24 -1.21
N ILE A 124 -7.15 4.73 -0.24
CA ILE A 124 -7.60 4.47 1.13
C ILE A 124 -6.79 5.33 2.08
N SER A 125 -7.46 6.01 2.98
CA SER A 125 -6.82 6.71 4.10
C SER A 125 -7.13 5.98 5.39
N TYR A 126 -6.16 5.89 6.29
CA TYR A 126 -6.38 5.37 7.63
C TYR A 126 -5.51 6.09 8.66
N VAL A 127 -6.02 6.14 9.89
CA VAL A 127 -5.24 6.56 11.05
C VAL A 127 -5.15 5.38 12.01
N SER A 128 -3.94 5.07 12.45
CA SER A 128 -3.72 3.98 13.41
C SER A 128 -2.62 4.31 14.41
N LYS A 129 -2.62 3.58 15.54
CA LYS A 129 -1.59 3.73 16.55
C LYS A 129 -0.25 3.22 16.02
N HIS A 130 0.77 4.06 16.11
CA HIS A 130 2.16 3.69 15.86
C HIS A 130 2.90 3.55 17.21
N PRO A 131 3.93 2.70 17.35
CA PRO A 131 4.68 2.57 18.61
C PRO A 131 5.24 3.88 19.17
N TYR A 132 5.41 4.89 18.30
CA TYR A 132 6.01 6.18 18.63
C TYR A 132 5.08 7.38 18.38
N GLY A 133 3.79 7.14 18.09
CA GLY A 133 2.83 8.20 17.79
C GLY A 133 1.68 7.69 16.94
N LEU A 134 1.42 8.34 15.80
CA LEU A 134 0.30 8.04 14.91
C LEU A 134 0.77 7.77 13.49
N ALA A 135 0.32 6.67 12.89
CA ALA A 135 0.36 6.51 11.45
C ALA A 135 -0.87 7.19 10.87
N ASN A 136 -0.67 8.11 9.94
CA ASN A 136 -1.71 8.90 9.28
C ASN A 136 -1.45 8.81 7.79
N ASP A 137 -1.92 7.72 7.18
CA ASP A 137 -1.44 7.28 5.89
C ASP A 137 -2.57 7.35 4.85
N THR A 138 -2.22 7.78 3.64
CA THR A 138 -3.06 7.67 2.46
C THR A 138 -2.34 6.83 1.40
N MET A 139 -2.96 5.73 1.00
CA MET A 139 -2.48 4.84 -0.05
C MET A 139 -3.18 5.15 -1.36
N PHE A 140 -2.44 5.55 -2.38
CA PHE A 140 -2.93 5.64 -3.77
C PHE A 140 -2.84 4.28 -4.44
N ILE A 141 -3.94 3.85 -5.06
CA ILE A 141 -4.10 2.49 -5.53
C ILE A 141 -4.09 2.48 -7.05
N PHE A 142 -3.25 1.62 -7.60
CA PHE A 142 -3.17 1.31 -9.01
C PHE A 142 -3.51 -0.15 -9.25
N ASP A 143 -4.07 -0.45 -10.40
CA ASP A 143 -4.38 -1.79 -10.85
C ASP A 143 -3.66 -2.05 -12.19
N VAL A 144 -3.23 -3.30 -12.39
CA VAL A 144 -2.70 -3.77 -13.66
C VAL A 144 -3.10 -5.22 -13.90
N GLU A 145 -3.66 -5.48 -15.09
CA GLU A 145 -3.81 -6.85 -15.57
C GLU A 145 -2.47 -7.30 -16.16
N LEU A 146 -1.85 -8.33 -15.58
CA LEU A 146 -0.60 -8.87 -16.09
C LEU A 146 -0.88 -9.91 -17.18
N PRO A 147 -0.29 -9.75 -18.38
CA PRO A 147 -0.23 -10.80 -19.38
C PRO A 147 0.42 -12.08 -18.83
N SER A 148 0.03 -13.24 -19.35
CA SER A 148 0.55 -14.54 -18.90
C SER A 148 2.06 -14.73 -19.11
N ASP A 149 2.67 -13.94 -19.99
CA ASP A 149 4.10 -13.95 -20.31
C ASP A 149 4.91 -12.93 -19.49
N ILE A 150 4.26 -12.11 -18.66
CA ILE A 150 4.94 -11.20 -17.73
C ILE A 150 4.92 -11.83 -16.34
N VAL A 151 6.10 -12.26 -15.89
CA VAL A 151 6.33 -12.80 -14.55
C VAL A 151 7.14 -11.78 -13.75
N PRO A 152 6.65 -11.32 -12.57
CA PRO A 152 7.39 -10.41 -11.70
C PRO A 152 8.68 -11.04 -11.20
N VAL A 153 9.76 -10.25 -11.16
CA VAL A 153 11.07 -10.69 -10.68
C VAL A 153 11.69 -9.60 -9.82
N ASN A 154 12.04 -9.94 -8.59
CA ASN A 154 12.74 -9.04 -7.68
C ASN A 154 14.07 -8.55 -8.29
N GLN A 155 14.33 -7.23 -8.26
CA GLN A 155 15.57 -6.64 -8.73
C GLN A 155 16.45 -6.06 -7.63
N ASP A 156 15.88 -5.64 -6.49
CA ASP A 156 16.57 -4.84 -5.48
C ASP A 156 16.76 -5.54 -4.13
N GLY A 157 16.18 -6.73 -3.95
CA GLY A 157 16.26 -7.51 -2.71
C GLY A 157 15.11 -7.27 -1.73
N GLU A 158 14.13 -6.43 -2.08
CA GLU A 158 13.04 -6.03 -1.19
C GLU A 158 11.88 -7.05 -1.13
N VAL A 159 11.79 -7.94 -2.12
CA VAL A 159 10.77 -9.00 -2.24
C VAL A 159 11.39 -10.41 -2.17
N GLU A 160 10.87 -11.28 -1.32
CA GLU A 160 11.32 -12.67 -1.21
C GLU A 160 10.80 -13.54 -2.36
N SER A 161 9.51 -13.45 -2.67
CA SER A 161 8.86 -14.22 -3.73
C SER A 161 7.59 -13.55 -4.23
N PHE A 162 7.13 -14.02 -5.40
CA PHE A 162 5.85 -13.66 -6.00
C PHE A 162 5.02 -14.91 -6.23
N ASP A 163 3.78 -14.92 -5.76
CA ASP A 163 2.84 -16.01 -5.94
C ASP A 163 1.60 -15.50 -6.71
N LEU A 164 1.26 -16.18 -7.80
CA LEU A 164 -0.01 -15.96 -8.50
C LEU A 164 -1.06 -16.89 -7.88
N LEU A 165 -1.94 -16.33 -7.06
CA LEU A 165 -2.90 -17.10 -6.28
C LEU A 165 -4.32 -16.97 -6.84
N PRO A 166 -5.13 -18.04 -6.84
CA PRO A 166 -6.56 -17.95 -7.10
C PRO A 166 -7.21 -16.95 -6.14
N VAL A 167 -8.15 -16.14 -6.63
CA VAL A 167 -8.88 -15.15 -5.82
C VAL A 167 -9.47 -15.76 -4.55
N GLN A 168 -10.03 -16.97 -4.65
CA GLN A 168 -10.65 -17.66 -3.52
C GLN A 168 -9.64 -18.06 -2.44
N ASP A 169 -8.40 -18.38 -2.82
CA ASP A 169 -7.34 -18.71 -1.87
C ASP A 169 -6.89 -17.46 -1.11
N VAL A 170 -6.80 -16.31 -1.80
CA VAL A 170 -6.46 -15.03 -1.15
C VAL A 170 -7.55 -14.63 -0.16
N LEU A 171 -8.83 -14.75 -0.53
CA LEU A 171 -9.95 -14.49 0.39
C LEU A 171 -9.93 -15.42 1.61
N ALA A 172 -9.70 -16.72 1.39
CA ALA A 172 -9.61 -17.68 2.48
C ALA A 172 -8.49 -17.31 3.46
N ARG A 173 -7.33 -16.87 2.96
CA ARG A 173 -6.22 -16.41 3.81
C ARG A 173 -6.55 -15.11 4.55
N LEU A 174 -7.20 -14.14 3.91
CA LEU A 174 -7.64 -12.91 4.59
C LEU A 174 -8.56 -13.23 5.78
N TRP A 175 -9.40 -14.25 5.68
CA TRP A 175 -10.34 -14.61 6.75
C TRP A 175 -9.73 -15.48 7.83
N SER A 176 -8.84 -16.41 7.47
CA SER A 176 -8.31 -17.40 8.40
C SER A 176 -6.98 -17.01 9.03
N GLU A 177 -6.18 -16.20 8.35
CA GLU A 177 -4.81 -15.83 8.75
C GLU A 177 -4.47 -14.37 8.34
N PRO A 178 -5.32 -13.37 8.65
CA PRO A 178 -5.09 -11.97 8.27
C PRO A 178 -3.75 -11.41 8.79
N GLU A 179 -3.24 -11.94 9.90
CA GLU A 179 -1.95 -11.56 10.48
C GLU A 179 -0.74 -11.95 9.62
N ARG A 180 -0.91 -12.74 8.55
CA ARG A 180 0.16 -12.99 7.58
C ARG A 180 0.33 -11.88 6.55
N PHE A 181 -0.65 -11.00 6.42
CA PHE A 181 -0.56 -9.84 5.54
C PHE A 181 -0.01 -8.64 6.29
N LYS A 182 0.78 -7.82 5.59
CA LYS A 182 1.10 -6.48 6.08
C LYS A 182 -0.24 -5.76 6.35
N PRO A 183 -0.44 -5.11 7.52
CA PRO A 183 -1.78 -4.73 7.97
C PRO A 183 -2.62 -3.90 6.98
N ASP A 184 -1.98 -2.99 6.24
CA ASP A 184 -2.64 -2.12 5.26
C ASP A 184 -3.02 -2.86 3.96
N VAL A 185 -2.36 -3.98 3.65
CA VAL A 185 -2.61 -4.82 2.47
C VAL A 185 -3.95 -5.51 2.55
N CYS A 186 -4.41 -5.87 3.75
CA CYS A 186 -5.78 -6.35 3.93
C CYS A 186 -6.80 -5.34 3.40
N LEU A 187 -6.62 -4.05 3.67
CA LEU A 187 -7.54 -3.00 3.20
C LEU A 187 -7.50 -2.87 1.66
N LEU A 188 -6.30 -2.92 1.08
CA LEU A 188 -6.09 -2.84 -0.37
C LEU A 188 -6.74 -4.01 -1.11
N LEU A 189 -6.60 -5.23 -0.58
CA LEU A 189 -7.20 -6.43 -1.17
C LEU A 189 -8.73 -6.42 -1.05
N LEU A 190 -9.27 -5.98 0.09
CA LEU A 190 -10.72 -5.85 0.26
C LEU A 190 -11.31 -4.83 -0.72
N ASP A 191 -10.69 -3.66 -0.86
CA ASP A 191 -11.08 -2.66 -1.85
C ASP A 191 -10.98 -3.20 -3.28
N PHE A 192 -9.92 -3.94 -3.60
CA PHE A 192 -9.76 -4.62 -4.88
C PHE A 192 -10.92 -5.61 -5.14
N PHE A 193 -11.23 -6.50 -4.20
CA PHE A 193 -12.29 -7.49 -4.36
C PHE A 193 -13.68 -6.87 -4.47
N VAL A 194 -13.92 -5.75 -3.79
CA VAL A 194 -15.14 -4.96 -3.96
C VAL A 194 -15.21 -4.35 -5.36
N ARG A 195 -14.15 -3.66 -5.81
CA ARG A 195 -14.13 -2.99 -7.13
C ARG A 195 -14.24 -3.95 -8.31
N HIS A 196 -13.74 -5.17 -8.17
CA HIS A 196 -13.80 -6.21 -9.21
C HIS A 196 -15.00 -7.15 -9.08
N GLY A 197 -15.96 -6.87 -8.19
CA GLY A 197 -17.19 -7.65 -8.06
C GLY A 197 -17.00 -9.07 -7.50
N VAL A 198 -15.86 -9.31 -6.83
CA VAL A 198 -15.59 -10.56 -6.13
C VAL A 198 -16.36 -10.61 -4.81
N LEU A 199 -16.34 -9.50 -4.05
CA LEU A 199 -17.21 -9.28 -2.90
C LEU A 199 -18.38 -8.40 -3.36
N THR A 200 -19.61 -8.83 -3.06
CA THR A 200 -20.85 -8.17 -3.44
C THR A 200 -21.85 -8.21 -2.29
N ALA A 201 -22.93 -7.43 -2.40
CA ALA A 201 -24.03 -7.46 -1.44
C ALA A 201 -24.74 -8.85 -1.37
N ASP A 202 -24.62 -9.66 -2.42
CA ASP A 202 -25.26 -10.97 -2.50
C ASP A 202 -24.41 -12.09 -1.86
N ASN A 203 -23.10 -11.87 -1.69
CA ASN A 203 -22.18 -12.92 -1.21
C ASN A 203 -21.38 -12.54 0.06
N PHE A 204 -21.51 -11.30 0.55
CA PHE A 204 -20.85 -10.85 1.77
C PHE A 204 -21.84 -10.10 2.67
N ALA A 205 -22.14 -10.67 3.83
CA ALA A 205 -23.23 -10.19 4.71
C ALA A 205 -23.02 -8.72 5.15
N ASP A 206 -21.79 -8.35 5.49
CA ASP A 206 -21.45 -7.03 6.02
C ASP A 206 -20.96 -6.06 4.92
N TYR A 207 -21.40 -6.27 3.67
CA TYR A 207 -20.90 -5.51 2.51
C TYR A 207 -21.10 -4.00 2.62
N GLU A 208 -22.25 -3.55 3.14
CA GLU A 208 -22.49 -2.12 3.33
C GLU A 208 -21.55 -1.52 4.39
N GLU A 209 -21.32 -2.24 5.48
CA GLU A 209 -20.39 -1.81 6.54
C GLU A 209 -18.95 -1.77 6.02
N LEU A 210 -18.52 -2.79 5.27
CA LEU A 210 -17.22 -2.84 4.61
C LEU A 210 -17.01 -1.63 3.69
N GLN A 211 -17.97 -1.32 2.83
CA GLN A 211 -17.89 -0.18 1.91
C GLN A 211 -17.75 1.16 2.66
N ARG A 212 -18.47 1.34 3.76
CA ARG A 212 -18.34 2.52 4.61
C ARG A 212 -16.98 2.57 5.30
N ALA A 213 -16.51 1.45 5.84
CA ALA A 213 -15.23 1.36 6.53
C ALA A 213 -14.05 1.67 5.60
N LEU A 214 -14.04 1.15 4.37
CA LEU A 214 -13.00 1.41 3.36
C LEU A 214 -12.92 2.88 2.91
N ARG A 215 -13.94 3.69 3.21
CA ARG A 215 -14.01 5.12 2.88
C ARG A 215 -14.03 6.01 4.11
N SER A 216 -13.92 5.43 5.31
CA SER A 216 -13.87 6.21 6.53
C SER A 216 -12.60 7.05 6.55
N THR A 217 -12.78 8.34 6.84
CA THR A 217 -11.69 9.29 7.05
C THR A 217 -11.66 9.77 8.50
N GLU A 218 -12.43 9.11 9.38
CA GLU A 218 -12.47 9.48 10.79
C GLU A 218 -11.09 9.29 11.40
N ASN A 219 -10.49 10.41 11.82
CA ASN A 219 -9.34 10.38 12.69
C ASN A 219 -9.85 10.18 14.12
N PRO A 220 -9.62 9.01 14.75
CA PRO A 220 -10.13 8.73 16.10
C PRO A 220 -9.52 9.68 17.15
N TYR A 221 -8.46 10.42 16.81
CA TYR A 221 -7.82 11.41 17.65
C TYR A 221 -8.34 12.85 17.43
N GLU A 222 -9.14 13.09 16.39
CA GLU A 222 -9.89 14.35 16.24
C GLU A 222 -11.17 14.35 17.08
N ALA A 223 -11.86 13.21 17.15
CA ALA A 223 -13.08 13.06 17.95
C ALA A 223 -12.83 13.27 19.46
N ALA A 224 -11.66 12.87 19.96
CA ALA A 224 -11.26 13.06 21.36
C ALA A 224 -10.91 14.52 21.72
N ASN A 225 -10.75 15.41 20.74
CA ASN A 225 -10.47 16.84 20.95
C ASN A 225 -11.73 17.72 20.83
N GLN A 226 -12.92 17.11 20.69
CA GLN A 226 -14.21 17.80 20.70
C GLN A 226 -14.98 17.66 22.03
N SER A 227 -14.33 17.12 23.06
CA SER A 227 -14.88 17.02 24.44
C SER A 227 -14.31 18.07 25.38
#